data_AF-A0A2T0KFA2-F1
#
_entry.id   AF-A0A2T0KFA2-F1
#
_cell.length_a   1.000
_cell.length_b   1.000
_cell.length_c   1.000
_cell.angle_alpha   90.00
_cell.angle_beta   90.00
_cell.angle_gamma   90.00
#
_symmetry.space_group_name_H-M   'P 1'
#
loop_
_entity.id
_entity.type
_entity.pdbx_description
1 polymer ?
#
loop_
_entity_poly.entity_id
_entity_poly.type
_entity_poly.pdbx_seq_one_letter_code
_entity_poly.pdbx_strand_id
1 'polypeptide(L)'
;MTDEELIGRLIDEAFRAPDWRGGAARRGHLPLFSYWGPVLYLTPAGDVVRNDDEDGPLRPADPGERTFGLARAAELYPELAHLRPPRPRHAVTCEQCRGRGRLTVSQGRAAPWDGTRSFVFCPGCDSLGWTSPAEGGDERAPDHGR
;
A
#
# COMPACT_ATOMS: atom_id res chain seq x y z
N MET A 1 1.73 -25.36 3.06
CA MET A 1 0.82 -24.39 2.42
C MET A 1 1.70 -23.36 1.76
N THR A 2 1.61 -23.21 0.45
CA THR A 2 2.33 -22.18 -0.31
C THR A 2 1.65 -20.82 -0.13
N ASP A 3 2.34 -19.73 -0.49
CA ASP A 3 1.73 -18.39 -0.50
C ASP A 3 0.52 -18.34 -1.44
N GLU A 4 0.60 -19.04 -2.58
CA GLU A 4 -0.50 -19.15 -3.54
C GLU A 4 -1.76 -19.80 -2.91
N GLU A 5 -1.59 -20.92 -2.21
CA GLU A 5 -2.69 -21.60 -1.50
C GLU A 5 -3.26 -20.74 -0.37
N LEU A 6 -2.39 -20.05 0.37
CA LEU A 6 -2.80 -19.15 1.45
C LEU A 6 -3.61 -17.97 0.91
N ILE A 7 -3.11 -17.30 -0.13
CA ILE A 7 -3.81 -16.18 -0.78
C ILE A 7 -5.13 -16.66 -1.38
N GLY A 8 -5.16 -17.85 -1.99
CA GLY A 8 -6.40 -18.49 -2.48
C GLY A 8 -7.46 -18.63 -1.40
N ARG A 9 -7.10 -19.15 -0.21
CA ARG A 9 -8.01 -19.23 0.94
C ARG A 9 -8.50 -17.84 1.37
N LEU A 10 -7.61 -16.85 1.46
CA LEU A 10 -7.96 -15.49 1.88
C LEU A 10 -8.90 -14.81 0.88
N ILE A 11 -8.81 -15.13 -0.42
CA ILE A 11 -9.76 -14.65 -1.43
C ILE A 11 -11.16 -15.18 -1.14
N ASP A 12 -11.29 -16.49 -0.87
CA ASP A 12 -12.58 -17.10 -0.54
C ASP A 12 -13.18 -16.54 0.77
N GLU A 13 -12.33 -16.24 1.74
CA GLU A 13 -12.73 -15.57 2.98
C GLU A 13 -13.20 -14.13 2.71
N ALA A 14 -12.48 -13.38 1.87
CA ALA A 14 -12.84 -12.01 1.49
C ALA A 14 -14.22 -11.95 0.81
N PHE A 15 -14.55 -12.91 -0.07
CA PHE A 15 -15.88 -13.03 -0.69
C PHE A 15 -17.02 -13.17 0.32
N ARG A 16 -16.74 -13.71 1.51
CA ARG A 16 -17.73 -13.95 2.58
C ARG A 16 -17.67 -12.90 3.67
N ALA A 17 -16.74 -11.95 3.58
CA ALA A 17 -16.55 -10.93 4.60
C ALA A 17 -17.76 -9.99 4.66
N PRO A 18 -18.29 -9.67 5.86
CA PRO A 18 -19.42 -8.74 6.02
C PRO A 18 -19.01 -7.27 5.90
N ASP A 19 -17.72 -6.99 5.67
CA ASP A 19 -17.18 -5.64 5.53
C ASP A 19 -16.96 -5.28 4.04
N TRP A 20 -16.28 -4.17 3.79
CA TRP A 20 -16.02 -3.65 2.45
C TRP A 20 -15.31 -4.67 1.52
N ARG A 21 -14.58 -5.65 2.07
CA ARG A 21 -13.89 -6.68 1.28
C ARG A 21 -14.87 -7.55 0.51
N GLY A 22 -16.04 -7.86 1.07
CA GLY A 22 -17.06 -8.67 0.40
C GLY A 22 -17.59 -8.00 -0.86
N GLY A 23 -17.85 -6.70 -0.79
CA GLY A 23 -18.28 -5.91 -1.95
C GLY A 23 -17.17 -5.67 -2.98
N ALA A 24 -15.91 -5.61 -2.52
CA ALA A 24 -14.75 -5.45 -3.39
C ALA A 24 -14.14 -6.77 -3.87
N ALA A 25 -14.66 -7.93 -3.47
CA ALA A 25 -14.04 -9.21 -3.76
C ALA A 25 -14.10 -9.52 -5.26
N ARG A 26 -12.97 -9.98 -5.82
CA ARG A 26 -12.84 -10.31 -7.24
C ARG A 26 -12.20 -11.68 -7.38
N ARG A 27 -12.69 -12.50 -8.32
CA ARG A 27 -12.20 -13.88 -8.48
C ARG A 27 -10.70 -13.86 -8.75
N GLY A 28 -9.95 -14.63 -7.96
CA GLY A 28 -8.48 -14.72 -8.06
C GLY A 28 -7.72 -13.49 -7.55
N HIS A 29 -8.36 -12.56 -6.84
CA HIS A 29 -7.76 -11.29 -6.44
C HIS A 29 -8.20 -10.89 -5.03
N LEU A 30 -7.25 -10.84 -4.10
CA LEU A 30 -7.50 -10.50 -2.70
C LEU A 30 -7.58 -8.98 -2.52
N PRO A 31 -8.70 -8.38 -2.10
CA PRO A 31 -8.77 -6.94 -1.88
C PRO A 31 -7.88 -6.49 -0.71
N LEU A 32 -7.07 -5.46 -0.94
CA LEU A 32 -6.09 -4.91 0.02
C LEU A 32 -6.50 -3.53 0.53
N PHE A 33 -7.05 -2.70 -0.36
CA PHE A 33 -7.43 -1.32 -0.05
C PHE A 33 -8.42 -0.77 -1.08
N SER A 34 -9.33 0.12 -0.65
CA SER A 34 -10.28 0.83 -1.52
C SER A 34 -10.10 2.35 -1.38
N TYR A 35 -9.79 3.02 -2.50
CA TYR A 35 -9.63 4.47 -2.63
C TYR A 35 -10.95 5.18 -2.95
N TRP A 36 -12.09 4.73 -2.39
CA TRP A 36 -13.42 5.27 -2.75
C TRP A 36 -13.65 5.29 -4.27
N GLY A 37 -13.26 4.21 -4.94
CA GLY A 37 -13.26 4.04 -6.39
C GLY A 37 -12.30 2.91 -6.77
N PRO A 38 -11.02 3.21 -7.11
CA PRO A 38 -9.99 2.20 -7.33
C PRO A 38 -9.77 1.27 -6.13
N VAL A 39 -9.55 -0.01 -6.39
CA VAL A 39 -9.21 -1.05 -5.41
C VAL A 39 -7.87 -1.65 -5.77
N LEU A 40 -7.00 -1.80 -4.76
CA LEU A 40 -5.77 -2.58 -4.87
C LEU A 40 -6.05 -4.04 -4.49
N TYR A 41 -5.47 -4.94 -5.26
CA TYR A 41 -5.59 -6.38 -5.08
C TYR A 41 -4.24 -7.06 -5.03
N LEU A 42 -4.16 -8.18 -4.31
CA LEU A 42 -3.04 -9.12 -4.36
C LEU A 42 -3.44 -10.35 -5.20
N THR A 43 -2.60 -10.73 -6.15
CA THR A 43 -2.75 -11.99 -6.91
C THR A 43 -2.16 -13.16 -6.12
N PRO A 44 -2.55 -14.42 -6.40
CA PRO A 44 -1.93 -15.60 -5.80
C PRO A 44 -0.42 -15.72 -6.06
N ALA A 45 0.07 -15.10 -7.13
CA ALA A 45 1.50 -15.01 -7.43
C ALA A 45 2.26 -13.98 -6.57
N GLY A 46 1.55 -13.17 -5.77
CA GLY A 46 2.14 -12.14 -4.92
C GLY A 46 2.29 -10.77 -5.60
N ASP A 47 1.69 -10.57 -6.77
CA ASP A 47 1.71 -9.28 -7.47
C ASP A 47 0.57 -8.38 -6.99
N VAL A 48 0.83 -7.07 -6.99
CA VAL A 48 -0.19 -6.06 -6.69
C VAL A 48 -0.73 -5.49 -8.00
N VAL A 49 -2.05 -5.52 -8.14
CA VAL A 49 -2.78 -4.97 -9.29
C VAL A 49 -3.86 -4.02 -8.80
N ARG A 50 -4.27 -3.08 -9.65
CA ARG A 50 -5.37 -2.17 -9.36
C ARG A 50 -6.39 -2.13 -10.49
N ASN A 51 -7.62 -1.75 -10.19
CA ASN A 51 -8.57 -1.27 -11.19
C ASN A 51 -8.65 0.26 -11.12
N ASP A 52 -8.69 0.92 -12.27
CA ASP A 52 -8.92 2.38 -12.32
C ASP A 52 -10.42 2.70 -12.21
N ASP A 53 -11.27 1.81 -12.72
CA ASP A 53 -12.73 1.86 -12.68
C ASP A 53 -13.27 0.56 -12.07
N GLU A 54 -14.43 0.61 -11.39
CA GLU A 54 -15.01 -0.54 -10.66
C GLU A 54 -15.05 -1.83 -11.53
N ASP A 55 -15.53 -1.70 -12.77
CA ASP A 55 -15.64 -2.79 -13.75
C ASP A 55 -14.49 -2.87 -14.75
N GLY A 56 -13.46 -2.03 -14.60
CA GLY A 56 -12.35 -1.92 -15.52
C GLY A 56 -11.40 -3.14 -15.53
N PRO A 57 -10.52 -3.24 -16.54
CA PRO A 57 -9.44 -4.21 -16.53
C PRO A 57 -8.45 -3.91 -15.40
N LEU A 58 -7.94 -4.97 -14.77
CA LEU A 58 -6.86 -4.86 -13.79
C LEU A 58 -5.55 -4.50 -14.50
N ARG A 59 -4.77 -3.65 -13.85
CA ARG A 59 -3.46 -3.21 -14.32
C ARG A 59 -2.42 -3.42 -13.23
N PRO A 60 -1.15 -3.66 -13.58
CA PRO A 60 -0.07 -3.67 -12.60
C PRO A 60 -0.07 -2.36 -11.79
N ALA A 61 0.08 -2.47 -10.48
CA ALA A 61 0.27 -1.33 -9.62
C ALA A 61 1.64 -0.67 -9.89
N ASP A 62 1.71 0.65 -9.76
CA ASP A 62 3.01 1.34 -9.82
C ASP A 62 3.91 0.97 -8.62
N PRO A 63 5.22 1.31 -8.62
CA PRO A 63 6.12 0.91 -7.54
C PRO A 63 5.68 1.36 -6.13
N GLY A 64 5.08 2.55 -6.00
CA GLY A 64 4.59 3.08 -4.72
C GLY A 64 3.33 2.36 -4.27
N GLU A 65 2.37 2.18 -5.19
CA GLU A 65 1.15 1.41 -4.96
C GLU A 65 1.42 -0.06 -4.62
N ARG A 66 2.40 -0.68 -5.28
CA ARG A 66 2.84 -2.04 -4.96
C ARG A 66 3.40 -2.10 -3.55
N THR A 67 4.28 -1.17 -3.19
CA THR A 67 4.86 -1.08 -1.85
C THR A 67 3.79 -0.90 -0.79
N PHE A 68 2.86 0.03 -1.02
CA PHE A 68 1.72 0.29 -0.17
C PHE A 68 0.81 -0.95 -0.05
N GLY A 69 0.48 -1.60 -1.17
CA GLY A 69 -0.34 -2.80 -1.23
C GLY A 69 0.25 -3.94 -0.41
N LEU A 70 1.55 -4.21 -0.54
CA LEU A 70 2.23 -5.24 0.25
C LEU A 70 2.27 -4.89 1.75
N ALA A 71 2.50 -3.62 2.10
CA ALA A 71 2.42 -3.18 3.49
C ALA A 71 1.00 -3.35 4.06
N ARG A 72 -0.03 -3.07 3.26
CA ARG A 72 -1.44 -3.29 3.62
C ARG A 72 -1.80 -4.77 3.73
N ALA A 73 -1.31 -5.62 2.84
CA ALA A 73 -1.54 -7.06 2.90
C ALA A 73 -1.04 -7.63 4.24
N ALA A 74 0.19 -7.29 4.62
CA ALA A 74 0.80 -7.72 5.88
C ALA A 74 0.08 -7.18 7.13
N GLU A 75 -0.55 -6.01 7.04
CA GLU A 75 -1.31 -5.42 8.16
C GLU A 75 -2.72 -6.00 8.26
N LEU A 76 -3.40 -6.20 7.13
CA LEU A 76 -4.79 -6.65 7.06
C LEU A 76 -4.92 -8.17 7.26
N TYR A 77 -3.92 -8.93 6.82
CA TYR A 77 -3.85 -10.39 6.90
C TYR A 77 -2.55 -10.78 7.61
N PRO A 78 -2.58 -11.06 8.93
CA PRO A 78 -1.38 -11.35 9.72
C PRO A 78 -0.56 -12.53 9.17
N GLU A 79 -1.20 -13.51 8.51
CA GLU A 79 -0.52 -14.63 7.86
C GLU A 79 0.35 -14.21 6.66
N LEU A 80 0.15 -13.01 6.12
CA LEU A 80 0.94 -12.40 5.05
C LEU A 80 1.99 -11.42 5.56
N ALA A 81 2.31 -11.43 6.86
CA ALA A 81 3.26 -10.49 7.46
C ALA A 81 4.64 -10.49 6.78
N HIS A 82 5.07 -11.62 6.21
CA HIS A 82 6.33 -11.76 5.48
C HIS A 82 6.37 -11.00 4.15
N LEU A 83 5.21 -10.65 3.59
CA LEU A 83 5.13 -9.83 2.37
C LEU A 83 5.48 -8.36 2.61
N ARG A 84 5.51 -7.92 3.88
CA ARG A 84 5.87 -6.54 4.20
C ARG A 84 7.31 -6.26 3.73
N PRO A 85 7.54 -5.18 2.98
CA PRO A 85 8.89 -4.79 2.59
C PRO A 85 9.81 -4.67 3.81
N PRO A 86 10.95 -5.38 3.84
CA PRO A 86 11.87 -5.31 4.95
C PRO A 86 12.48 -3.91 5.01
N ARG A 87 12.64 -3.35 6.22
CA ARG A 87 13.28 -2.04 6.41
C ARG A 87 14.78 -2.14 6.05
N PRO A 88 15.27 -1.42 5.03
CA PRO A 88 16.69 -1.38 4.71
C PRO A 88 17.52 -0.81 5.87
N ARG A 89 18.78 -1.25 5.98
CA ARG A 89 19.70 -0.77 7.04
C ARG A 89 19.93 0.75 7.00
N HIS A 90 19.89 1.35 5.80
CA HIS A 90 20.11 2.78 5.60
C HIS A 90 18.80 3.60 5.56
N ALA A 91 17.64 2.96 5.78
CA ALA A 91 16.37 3.64 5.73
C ALA A 91 16.18 4.58 6.94
N VAL A 92 15.88 5.83 6.63
CA VAL A 92 15.56 6.86 7.63
C VAL A 92 14.09 6.77 8.02
N THR A 93 13.80 7.12 9.27
CA THR A 93 12.41 7.23 9.72
C THR A 93 11.73 8.36 8.94
N CYS A 94 10.54 8.10 8.39
CA CYS A 94 9.82 9.09 7.60
C CYS A 94 9.47 10.31 8.47
N GLU A 95 9.87 11.50 8.06
CA GLU A 95 9.68 12.74 8.83
C GLU A 95 8.21 13.15 8.91
N GLN A 96 7.44 12.89 7.84
CA GLN A 96 6.02 13.26 7.74
C GLN A 96 5.16 12.51 8.76
N CYS A 97 5.31 11.18 8.85
CA CYS A 97 4.52 10.35 9.76
C CYS A 97 5.27 9.94 11.04
N ARG A 98 6.54 10.33 11.19
CA ARG A 98 7.42 9.96 12.30
C ARG A 98 7.44 8.47 12.61
N GLY A 99 7.55 7.64 11.56
CA GLY A 99 7.62 6.18 11.74
C GLY A 99 6.29 5.44 11.75
N ARG A 100 5.15 6.15 11.72
CA ARG A 100 3.83 5.53 11.95
C ARG A 100 3.18 4.96 10.70
N GLY A 101 3.64 5.37 9.52
CA GLY A 101 3.00 5.05 8.24
C GLY A 101 1.63 5.72 8.02
N ARG A 102 1.17 6.52 8.99
CA ARG A 102 -0.16 7.15 9.00
C ARG A 102 -0.07 8.61 9.40
N LEU A 103 -1.02 9.40 8.91
CA LEU A 103 -1.18 10.81 9.20
C LEU A 103 -2.60 11.08 9.71
N THR A 104 -2.75 12.01 10.64
CA THR A 104 -4.04 12.62 10.96
C THR A 104 -4.23 13.83 10.05
N VAL A 105 -5.42 13.98 9.45
CA VAL A 105 -5.75 15.16 8.63
C VAL A 105 -6.85 15.94 9.33
N SER A 106 -6.56 17.20 9.66
CA SER A 106 -7.50 18.12 10.29
C SER A 106 -7.40 19.50 9.66
N GLN A 107 -8.53 20.09 9.26
CA GLN A 107 -8.58 21.43 8.66
C GLN A 107 -7.59 21.62 7.50
N GLY A 108 -7.47 20.62 6.62
CA GLY A 108 -6.58 20.66 5.46
C GLY A 108 -5.09 20.50 5.78
N ARG A 109 -4.71 20.23 7.04
CA ARG A 109 -3.32 19.99 7.44
C ARG A 109 -3.11 18.52 7.81
N ALA A 110 -2.02 17.95 7.31
CA ALA A 110 -1.56 16.62 7.70
C ALA A 110 -0.55 16.73 8.84
N ALA A 111 -0.71 15.89 9.86
CA ALA A 111 0.21 15.74 10.98
C ALA A 111 0.48 14.24 11.23
N PRO A 112 1.58 13.87 11.91
CA PRO A 112 1.79 12.49 12.33
C PRO A 112 0.59 11.96 13.10
N TRP A 113 0.18 10.72 12.80
CA TRP A 113 -1.01 10.13 13.41
C TRP A 113 -0.89 10.01 14.94
N ASP A 114 -1.87 10.55 15.65
CA ASP A 114 -1.90 10.67 17.11
C ASP A 114 -2.62 9.52 17.83
N GLY A 115 -3.14 8.53 17.08
CA GLY A 115 -3.90 7.40 17.63
C GLY A 115 -5.42 7.54 17.47
N THR A 116 -5.90 8.64 16.88
CA THR A 116 -7.33 8.83 16.58
C THR A 116 -7.83 7.84 15.52
N ARG A 117 -9.16 7.65 15.43
CA ARG A 117 -9.73 6.74 14.42
C ARG A 117 -9.63 7.27 12.98
N SER A 118 -9.50 8.58 12.80
CA SER A 118 -9.44 9.23 11.50
C SER A 118 -8.00 9.42 11.07
N PHE A 119 -7.55 8.61 10.12
CA PHE A 119 -6.21 8.70 9.56
C PHE A 119 -6.24 8.55 8.04
N VAL A 120 -5.17 9.00 7.41
CA VAL A 120 -4.81 8.64 6.04
C VAL A 120 -3.45 7.93 6.06
N PHE A 121 -3.20 7.10 5.07
CA PHE A 121 -1.89 6.50 4.90
C PHE A 121 -0.88 7.56 4.46
N CYS A 122 0.35 7.48 4.98
CA CYS A 122 1.38 8.46 4.67
C CYS A 122 1.90 8.24 3.25
N PRO A 123 1.63 9.15 2.29
CA PRO A 123 2.07 8.97 0.91
C PRO A 123 3.59 9.09 0.78
N GLY A 124 4.26 9.89 1.63
CA GLY A 124 5.71 10.06 1.56
C GLY A 124 6.53 8.83 1.94
N CYS A 125 5.91 7.73 2.40
CA CYS A 125 6.61 6.49 2.73
C CYS A 125 5.81 5.23 2.38
N ASP A 126 4.75 5.36 1.56
CA ASP A 126 3.87 4.25 1.18
C ASP A 126 3.39 3.42 2.39
N SER A 127 3.06 4.11 3.49
CA SER A 127 2.68 3.50 4.78
C SER A 127 3.73 2.65 5.50
N LEU A 128 4.98 2.60 5.01
CA LEU A 128 6.05 1.81 5.65
C LEU A 128 6.55 2.41 6.96
N GLY A 129 6.46 3.74 7.10
CA GLY A 129 6.99 4.52 8.22
C GLY A 129 8.46 4.92 8.04
N TRP A 130 9.11 4.51 6.96
CA TRP A 130 10.50 4.82 6.66
C TRP A 130 10.66 5.08 5.18
N THR A 131 11.70 5.83 4.81
CA THR A 131 12.09 6.06 3.42
C THR A 131 13.53 5.61 3.24
N SER A 132 13.85 5.08 2.07
CA SER A 132 15.24 4.98 1.66
C SER A 132 15.72 6.39 1.28
N PRO A 133 16.95 6.79 1.65
CA PRO A 133 17.57 7.94 1.01
C PRO A 133 17.46 7.74 -0.51
N ALA A 134 17.03 8.76 -1.25
CA ALA A 134 17.14 8.70 -2.70
C ALA A 134 18.60 8.40 -3.01
N GLU A 135 18.88 7.27 -3.66
CA GLU A 135 20.20 7.06 -4.26
C GLU A 135 20.40 8.25 -5.21
N GLY A 136 21.37 9.11 -4.89
CA GLY A 136 21.46 10.48 -5.40
C GLY A 136 21.12 10.59 -6.89
N GLY A 137 19.94 11.13 -7.18
CA GLY A 137 19.61 11.68 -8.48
C GLY A 137 20.45 12.93 -8.66
N ASP A 138 21.57 12.78 -9.38
CA ASP A 138 22.27 13.86 -10.06
C ASP A 138 21.31 14.49 -11.09
N GLU A 139 20.40 15.34 -10.62
CA GLU A 139 19.68 16.26 -11.46
C GLU A 139 20.63 17.40 -11.81
N ARG A 140 21.49 17.14 -12.81
CA ARG A 140 22.22 18.18 -13.53
C ARG A 140 21.22 19.28 -13.91
N ALA A 141 21.34 20.43 -13.27
CA ALA A 141 20.70 21.65 -13.71
C ALA A 141 21.01 21.88 -15.21
N PRO A 142 20.03 22.29 -16.03
CA PRO A 142 20.33 22.73 -17.38
C PRO A 142 21.22 23.97 -17.30
N ASP A 143 22.43 23.83 -17.85
CA ASP A 143 23.32 24.93 -18.21
C ASP A 143 22.57 25.85 -19.19
N HIS A 144 21.96 26.92 -18.67
CA HIS A 144 21.49 28.03 -19.49
C HIS A 144 22.67 28.93 -19.81
N GLY A 145 23.56 28.43 -20.66
CA GLY A 145 24.53 29.25 -21.36
C GLY A 145 23.82 30.20 -22.32
N ARG A 146 23.92 31.51 -22.04
CA ARG A 146 24.04 32.57 -23.04
C ARG A 146 24.53 33.87 -22.42
#